data_AF-A0A2G1VA96-F1
#
_entry.id   AF-A0A2G1VA96-F1
#
_cell.length_a   1.000
_cell.length_b   1.000
_cell.length_c   1.000
_cell.angle_alpha   90.00
_cell.angle_beta   90.00
_cell.angle_gamma   90.00
#
_symmetry.space_group_name_H-M   'P 1'
#
loop_
_entity.id
_entity.type
_entity.pdbx_description
1 polymer ?
#
loop_
_entity_poly.entity_id
_entity_poly.type
_entity_poly.pdbx_seq_one_letter_code
_entity_poly.pdbx_strand_id
1 'polypeptide(L)' 'MDLVTRNGLWCVVFEGDLGEQFQKAFGSNVVPLPIESSVPRSQALEHLERHKDSLSMDHLFPAGNSR' A
#
# COMPACT_ATOMS: atom_id res chain seq x y z
N MET A 1 -7.10 5.94 2.92
CA MET A 1 -6.48 4.62 2.74
C MET A 1 -7.37 3.62 3.42
N ASP A 2 -7.67 2.49 2.77
CA ASP A 2 -8.48 1.42 3.36
C ASP A 2 -7.76 0.07 3.23
N LEU A 3 -8.12 -0.88 4.09
CA LEU A 3 -7.53 -2.21 4.12
C LEU A 3 -8.56 -3.24 3.63
N VAL A 4 -8.27 -3.84 2.48
CA VAL A 4 -9.14 -4.80 1.80
C VAL A 4 -8.43 -6.14 1.62
N THR A 5 -9.16 -7.19 1.25
CA THR A 5 -8.57 -8.48 0.87
C THR A 5 -8.69 -8.70 -0.63
N ARG A 6 -7.61 -9.15 -1.28
CA ARG A 6 -7.56 -9.52 -2.70
C ARG A 6 -6.68 -10.76 -2.85
N ASN A 7 -7.15 -11.76 -3.60
CA ASN A 7 -6.38 -12.96 -3.92
C ASN A 7 -5.75 -13.67 -2.70
N GLY A 8 -6.44 -13.67 -1.56
CA GLY A 8 -5.96 -14.31 -0.32
C GLY A 8 -4.93 -13.48 0.48
N LEU A 9 -4.67 -12.24 0.10
CA LEU A 9 -3.78 -11.32 0.81
C LEU A 9 -4.54 -10.09 1.31
N TRP A 10 -4.03 -9.49 2.39
CA TRP A 10 -4.38 -8.12 2.76
C TRP A 10 -3.76 -7.13 1.77
N CYS A 11 -4.49 -6.07 1.46
CA CYS A 11 -4.06 -5.03 0.53
C CYS A 11 -4.47 -3.65 1.05
N VAL A 12 -3.62 -2.66 0.81
CA VAL A 12 -3.93 -1.25 1.09
C VAL A 12 -4.44 -0.61 -0.18
N VAL A 13 -5.61 0.02 -0.10
CA VAL A 13 -6.18 0.84 -1.17
C VAL A 13 -5.87 2.29 -0.87
N PHE A 14 -5.22 2.96 -1.83
CA PHE A 14 -5.01 4.40 -1.80
C PHE A 14 -6.14 5.09 -2.59
N GLU A 15 -6.66 6.17 -2.02
CA GLU A 15 -7.79 6.94 -2.56
C GLU A 15 -7.40 8.42 -2.74
N GLY A 16 -8.24 9.16 -3.48
CA GLY A 16 -8.00 10.56 -3.81
C GLY A 16 -6.73 10.76 -4.65
N ASP A 17 -6.12 11.94 -4.53
CA ASP A 17 -4.92 12.33 -5.29
C ASP A 17 -3.76 11.32 -5.12
N LEU A 18 -3.64 10.73 -3.94
CA LEU A 18 -2.62 9.71 -3.67
C LEU A 18 -2.91 8.43 -4.45
N GLY A 19 -4.16 7.95 -4.42
CA GLY A 19 -4.60 6.81 -5.23
C GLY A 19 -4.35 7.02 -6.72
N GLU A 20 -4.61 8.23 -7.23
CA GLU A 20 -4.33 8.57 -8.63
C GLU A 20 -2.83 8.54 -8.96
N GLN A 21 -1.98 9.03 -8.06
CA GLN A 21 -0.51 9.00 -8.24
C GLN A 21 0.01 7.56 -8.30
N PHE A 22 -0.46 6.69 -7.39
CA PHE A 22 -0.14 5.27 -7.42
C PHE A 22 -0.64 4.59 -8.70
N GLN A 23 -1.87 4.88 -9.12
CA GLN A 23 -2.43 4.36 -10.36
C GLN A 23 -1.61 4.78 -11.58
N LYS A 24 -1.14 6.04 -11.64
CA LYS A 24 -0.33 6.57 -12.74
C LYS A 24 1.08 5.95 -12.77
N ALA A 25 1.71 5.76 -11.62
CA ALA A 25 3.10 5.29 -11.55
C ALA A 25 3.24 3.76 -11.59
N PHE A 26 2.34 3.03 -10.92
CA PHE A 26 2.43 1.58 -10.76
C PHE A 26 1.30 0.82 -11.48
N GLY A 27 0.37 1.52 -12.13
CA GLY A 27 -0.76 0.89 -12.82
C GLY A 27 -1.84 0.35 -11.87
N SER A 28 -1.72 0.59 -10.57
CA SER A 28 -2.70 0.19 -9.56
C SER A 28 -2.67 1.15 -8.36
N ASN A 29 -3.84 1.46 -7.80
CA ASN A 29 -3.98 2.13 -6.50
C ASN A 29 -4.05 1.15 -5.32
N VAL A 30 -3.81 -0.14 -5.57
CA VAL A 30 -3.87 -1.21 -4.56
C VAL A 30 -2.49 -1.81 -4.40
N VAL A 31 -1.99 -1.83 -3.16
CA VAL A 31 -0.69 -2.43 -2.83
C VAL A 31 -0.92 -3.66 -1.95
N PRO A 32 -0.49 -4.86 -2.38
CA PRO A 32 -0.59 -6.06 -1.56
C PRO A 32 0.40 -5.99 -0.39
N LEU A 33 -0.06 -6.39 0.79
CA LEU A 33 0.79 -6.63 1.94
C LEU A 33 1.27 -8.09 1.94
N PRO A 34 2.47 -8.39 2.45
CA PRO A 34 2.97 -9.76 2.61
C PRO A 34 2.30 -10.47 3.80
N ILE A 35 0.96 -10.38 3.88
CA ILE A 35 0.14 -10.92 4.96
C ILE A 35 -1.08 -11.58 4.33
N GLU A 36 -1.31 -12.84 4.68
CA GLU A 36 -2.49 -13.58 4.24
C GLU A 36 -3.78 -13.01 4.84
N SER A 37 -4.87 -13.09 4.10
CA SER A 37 -6.20 -12.65 4.54
C SER A 37 -6.77 -13.48 5.71
N SER A 38 -6.15 -14.63 6.01
CA SER A 38 -6.44 -15.46 7.18
C SER A 38 -6.02 -14.78 8.50
N VAL A 39 -5.05 -13.87 8.44
CA VAL A 39 -4.57 -13.10 9.59
C VAL A 39 -5.63 -12.08 10.01
N PRO A 40 -5.94 -11.94 11.32
CA PRO A 40 -6.91 -10.98 11.80
C PRO A 40 -6.59 -9.54 11.35
N ARG A 41 -7.64 -8.78 10.99
CA ARG A 41 -7.51 -7.39 10.53
C ARG A 41 -6.69 -6.52 11.48
N SER A 42 -6.81 -6.70 12.80
CA SER A 42 -6.04 -5.94 13.79
C SER A 42 -4.53 -6.16 13.66
N GLN A 43 -4.08 -7.38 13.40
CA GLN A 43 -2.66 -7.69 13.19
C GLN A 43 -2.16 -7.19 11.84
N ALA A 44 -3.00 -7.24 10.80
CA ALA A 44 -2.67 -6.67 9.50
C ALA A 44 -2.52 -5.14 9.57
N LEU A 45 -3.37 -4.46 10.36
CA LEU A 45 -3.24 -3.03 10.65
C LEU A 45 -1.97 -2.72 11.44
N GLU A 46 -1.66 -3.50 12.47
CA GLU A 46 -0.42 -3.31 13.25
C GLU A 46 0.82 -3.48 12.37
N HIS A 47 0.83 -4.45 11.47
CA HIS A 47 1.90 -4.61 10.49
C HIS A 47 2.00 -3.40 9.57
N LEU A 48 0.87 -2.89 9.07
CA LEU A 48 0.84 -1.69 8.25
C LEU A 48 1.39 -0.47 8.99
N GLU A 49 1.01 -0.27 10.25
CA GLU A 49 1.50 0.85 11.08
C GLU A 49 3.01 0.79 11.27
N ARG A 50 3.58 -0.39 11.51
CA ARG A 50 5.04 -0.57 11.65
C ARG A 50 5.81 -0.32 10.35
N HIS A 51 5.19 -0.55 9.20
CA HIS A 51 5.82 -0.41 7.88
C HIS A 51 5.35 0.83 7.10
N LYS A 52 4.51 1.67 7.72
CA LYS A 52 4.00 2.92 7.13
C LYS A 52 5.13 3.81 6.61
N ASP A 53 6.22 3.91 7.36
CA ASP A 53 7.34 4.79 7.03
C ASP A 53 8.16 4.26 5.85
N SER A 54 8.16 2.93 5.62
CA SER A 54 8.70 2.33 4.39
C SER A 54 7.78 2.47 3.18
N LEU A 55 6.49 2.73 3.42
CA LEU A 55 5.49 3.03 2.40
C LEU A 55 5.29 4.55 2.21
N SER A 56 6.16 5.38 2.80
CA SER A 56 6.12 6.82 2.59
C SER A 56 6.41 7.14 1.13
N MET A 57 5.79 8.22 0.63
CA MET A 57 5.99 8.69 -0.74
C MET A 57 7.47 8.94 -1.04
N ASP A 58 8.26 9.36 -0.06
CA ASP A 58 9.70 9.58 -0.25
C ASP A 58 10.49 8.30 -0.56
N HIS A 59 10.01 7.14 -0.09
CA HIS A 59 10.60 5.82 -0.40
C HIS A 59 10.04 5.19 -1.67
N LEU A 60 8.74 5.36 -1.93
CA LEU A 60 8.07 4.77 -3.10
C LEU A 60 8.25 5.62 -4.37
N PHE A 61 8.42 6.92 -4.19
CA PHE A 61 8.70 7.92 -5.21
C PHE A 61 9.93 8.73 -4.79
N PRO A 62 11.12 8.09 -4.70
CA PRO A 62 12.33 8.84 -4.43
C PRO A 62 12.46 9.91 -5.50
N ALA A 63 12.61 11.17 -5.07
CA ALA A 63 12.81 12.32 -5.94
C ALA A 63 14.13 12.17 -6.70
N GLY A 64 14.15 11.36 -7.75
CA GLY A 64 15.39 11.00 -8.44
C GLY A 64 15.30 9.66 -9.14
N ASN A 65 14.57 9.63 -10.27
CA ASN A 65 14.98 8.94 -11.49
C ASN A 65 14.00 9.26 -12.63
N SER A 66 13.84 10.55 -12.91
CA SER A 66 13.50 11.01 -14.26
C SER A 66 14.81 11.49 -14.88
N ARG A 67 15.48 10.62 -15.63
CA ARG A 67 16.61 10.99 -16.47
C ARG A 67 16.22 10.78 -17.92
#